data_AF-A0A7R9HDP7-F1
#
_entry.id   AF-A0A7R9HDP7-F1
#
_cell.length_a   1.000
_cell.length_b   1.000
_cell.length_c   1.000
_cell.angle_alpha   90.00
_cell.angle_beta   90.00
_cell.angle_gamma   90.00
#
_symmetry.space_group_name_H-M   'P 1'
#
loop_
_entity.id
_entity.type
_entity.pdbx_description
1 polymer ?
#
loop_
_entity_poly.entity_id
_entity_poly.type
_entity_poly.pdbx_seq_one_letter_code
_entity_poly.pdbx_strand_id
1 'polypeptide(L)'
;MVGIVHFKLGDVTFWEDHAVSHTQVILLRTGDCCSNPPTEGSHVRVVFSPGVQEKRPSDAFMSARLLGCASPLIQRARIIKIVTFMTVHCSSMWWPPDKSLAGFLHLSVFLSLSGLTLYHFMNAIYLGPGYLPPGWAPENADHTDSLQFCNTCQGYKAPRTHHCRKCVMKMDHHCPWINNCVGHKNHAHFAGFLFFAVCGCLLASLTLSCSLYRALNR
;
A
#
# COMPACT_ATOMS: atom_id res chain seq x y z
N MET A 1 34.96 7.92 25.64
CA MET A 1 33.70 8.51 26.15
C MET A 1 33.01 9.15 24.97
N VAL A 2 31.91 8.56 24.51
CA VAL A 2 31.13 9.07 23.37
C VAL A 2 30.11 10.05 23.94
N GLY A 3 30.24 11.33 23.61
CA GLY A 3 29.27 12.36 24.00
C GLY A 3 28.34 12.66 22.83
N ILE A 4 27.06 12.34 22.98
CA ILE A 4 26.01 12.80 22.05
C ILE A 4 25.60 14.19 22.54
N VAL A 5 25.82 15.22 21.72
CA VAL A 5 25.34 16.57 22.04
C VAL A 5 24.03 16.80 21.31
N HIS A 6 22.94 16.87 22.07
CA HIS A 6 21.61 17.18 21.55
C HIS A 6 21.45 18.70 21.46
N PHE A 7 21.32 19.25 20.24
CA PHE A 7 20.83 20.61 20.03
C PHE A 7 19.46 20.58 19.37
N LYS A 8 18.51 21.28 19.99
CA LYS A 8 17.13 21.44 19.51
C LYS A 8 16.94 22.90 19.11
N LEU A 9 16.79 23.15 17.81
CA LEU A 9 16.36 24.45 17.28
C LEU A 9 14.99 24.26 16.63
N GLY A 10 13.92 24.54 17.38
CA GLY A 10 12.54 24.29 16.92
C GLY A 10 12.23 22.81 16.68
N ASP A 11 11.52 22.51 15.59
CA ASP A 11 11.09 21.14 15.22
C ASP A 11 12.18 20.31 14.51
N VAL A 12 13.45 20.74 14.57
CA VAL A 12 14.57 20.08 13.89
C VAL A 12 15.57 19.55 14.91
N THR A 13 15.84 18.24 14.84
CA THR A 13 16.87 17.55 15.62
C THR A 13 18.12 17.33 14.78
N PHE A 14 19.27 17.72 15.31
CA PHE A 14 20.58 17.54 14.67
C PHE A 14 21.32 16.36 15.29
N TRP A 15 22.02 15.57 14.45
CA TRP A 15 22.94 14.52 14.88
C TRP A 15 24.31 14.82 14.28
N GLU A 16 25.35 14.84 15.11
CA GLU A 16 26.73 15.11 14.70
C GLU A 16 27.58 13.89 15.09
N ASP A 17 28.03 13.12 14.09
CA ASP A 17 28.92 11.97 14.30
C ASP A 17 30.38 12.40 14.07
N HIS A 18 31.18 12.46 15.14
CA HIS A 18 32.59 12.86 15.09
C HIS A 18 33.55 11.79 14.52
N ALA A 19 33.05 10.74 13.87
CA ALA A 19 33.88 9.63 13.41
C ALA A 19 34.55 9.83 12.03
N VAL A 20 34.19 10.88 11.28
CA VAL A 20 34.76 11.13 9.94
C VAL A 20 34.96 12.63 9.76
N SER A 21 36.16 13.05 9.36
CA SER A 21 36.60 14.45 9.23
C SER A 21 35.94 15.27 8.12
N HIS A 22 34.73 14.91 7.70
CA HIS A 22 33.93 15.63 6.72
C HIS A 22 32.50 15.70 7.22
N THR A 23 32.14 16.84 7.78
CA THR A 23 30.80 17.19 8.25
C THR A 23 29.77 16.95 7.15
N GLN A 24 28.92 15.94 7.32
CA GLN A 24 27.71 15.77 6.52
C GLN A 24 26.50 16.13 7.37
N VAL A 25 25.90 17.29 7.10
CA VAL A 25 24.57 17.63 7.62
C VAL A 25 23.55 17.06 6.64
N ILE A 26 23.01 15.88 6.96
CA ILE A 26 21.91 15.29 6.20
C ILE A 26 20.61 15.88 6.75
N LEU A 27 20.04 16.86 6.04
CA LEU A 27 18.71 17.42 6.31
C LEU A 27 17.63 16.43 5.84
N LEU A 28 17.17 15.53 6.71
CA LEU A 28 15.93 14.79 6.49
C LEU A 28 14.81 15.46 7.27
N ARG A 29 13.93 16.15 6.56
CA ARG A 29 12.67 16.62 7.13
C ARG A 29 11.80 15.40 7.38
N THR A 30 11.57 15.06 8.64
CA THR A 30 10.49 14.13 9.04
C THR A 30 9.16 14.80 8.74
N GLY A 31 8.71 14.68 7.49
CA GLY A 31 7.40 15.13 7.04
C GLY A 31 6.86 14.08 6.07
N ASP A 32 5.88 13.32 6.54
CA ASP A 32 4.98 12.42 5.82
C ASP A 32 5.20 12.25 4.31
N CYS A 33 5.89 11.18 3.92
CA CYS A 33 6.12 10.75 2.52
C CYS A 33 4.84 10.43 1.71
N CYS A 34 3.64 10.83 2.14
CA CYS A 34 2.38 10.45 1.50
C CYS A 34 1.39 11.60 1.24
N SER A 35 1.71 12.85 1.60
CA SER A 35 0.74 13.94 1.52
C SER A 35 1.27 15.10 0.67
N ASN A 36 0.95 15.05 -0.63
CA ASN A 36 1.12 16.10 -1.66
C ASN A 36 2.47 16.17 -2.40
N PRO A 37 2.45 16.38 -3.74
CA PRO A 37 3.63 16.80 -4.48
C PRO A 37 4.06 18.21 -4.03
N PRO A 38 5.35 18.54 -4.04
CA PRO A 38 5.81 19.88 -3.72
C PRO A 38 5.23 20.87 -4.73
N THR A 39 4.59 21.93 -4.24
CA THR A 39 4.17 23.06 -5.07
C THR A 39 5.42 23.77 -5.62
N GLU A 40 5.34 24.10 -6.90
CA GLU A 40 6.37 24.82 -7.66
C GLU A 40 6.67 26.16 -6.96
N GLY A 41 7.86 26.30 -6.35
CA GLY A 41 8.27 27.54 -5.70
C GLY A 41 9.28 27.47 -4.55
N SER A 42 9.61 26.30 -3.99
CA SER A 42 10.68 26.22 -2.98
C SER A 42 12.05 26.10 -3.64
N HIS A 43 12.80 27.20 -3.71
CA HIS A 43 14.20 27.21 -4.11
C HIS A 43 15.04 26.36 -3.13
N VAL A 44 15.26 25.09 -3.48
CA VAL A 44 16.30 24.27 -2.84
C VAL A 44 17.62 24.60 -3.52
N ARG A 45 18.46 25.40 -2.86
CA ARG A 45 19.80 25.70 -3.35
C ARG A 45 20.71 24.51 -3.00
N VAL A 46 20.89 23.59 -3.95
CA VAL A 46 21.82 22.46 -3.82
C VAL A 46 23.22 22.99 -4.14
N VAL A 47 24.08 23.08 -3.12
CA VAL A 47 25.51 23.41 -3.31
C VAL A 47 26.26 22.10 -3.55
N PHE A 48 26.74 21.89 -4.77
CA PHE A 48 27.54 20.73 -5.14
C PHE A 48 29.02 21.01 -4.85
N SER A 49 29.69 20.10 -4.13
CA SER A 49 31.15 20.05 -4.08
C SER A 49 31.67 19.27 -5.31
N PRO A 50 32.79 19.66 -5.94
CA PRO A 50 33.27 18.96 -7.13
C PRO A 50 33.80 17.57 -6.75
N GLY A 51 33.23 16.51 -7.33
CA GLY A 51 33.80 15.16 -7.26
C GLY A 51 32.95 14.06 -6.61
N VAL A 52 31.73 14.35 -6.15
CA VAL A 52 30.82 13.31 -5.62
C VAL A 52 29.91 12.80 -6.73
N GLN A 53 30.08 11.53 -7.11
CA GLN A 53 29.15 10.82 -8.00
C GLN A 53 27.76 10.81 -7.35
N GLU A 54 26.79 11.43 -8.01
CA GLU A 54 25.38 11.41 -7.63
C GLU A 54 24.89 9.95 -7.65
N LYS A 55 24.64 9.36 -6.48
CA LYS A 55 23.81 8.14 -6.43
C LYS A 55 22.43 8.54 -6.90
N ARG A 56 22.00 7.93 -8.00
CA ARG A 56 20.71 8.17 -8.64
C ARG A 56 19.62 8.07 -7.54
N PRO A 57 18.61 8.97 -7.49
CA PRO A 57 17.58 8.96 -6.45
C PRO A 57 16.89 7.59 -6.30
N SER A 58 16.84 6.81 -7.39
CA SER A 58 16.37 5.42 -7.40
C SER A 58 17.09 4.51 -6.42
N ASP A 59 18.39 4.72 -6.22
CA ASP A 59 19.28 3.78 -5.53
C ASP A 59 19.23 4.01 -4.01
N ALA A 60 19.09 5.28 -3.60
CA ALA A 60 18.78 5.65 -2.22
C ALA A 60 17.36 5.20 -1.81
N PHE A 61 16.39 5.30 -2.73
CA PHE A 61 15.02 4.83 -2.53
C PHE A 61 14.91 3.30 -2.44
N MET A 62 15.83 2.56 -3.08
CA MET A 62 15.91 1.11 -3.01
C MET A 62 16.54 0.64 -1.71
N SER A 63 17.59 1.32 -1.23
CA SER A 63 18.34 0.94 -0.02
C SER A 63 17.52 1.10 1.27
N ALA A 64 16.67 2.14 1.36
CA ALA A 64 15.75 2.32 2.50
C ALA A 64 14.59 1.31 2.55
N ARG A 65 14.34 0.53 1.48
CA ARG A 65 13.32 -0.54 1.46
C ARG A 65 13.79 -1.85 2.07
N LEU A 66 15.11 -2.04 2.24
CA LEU A 66 15.70 -3.33 2.62
C LEU A 66 15.98 -3.45 4.12
N LEU A 67 16.07 -2.34 4.85
CA LEU A 67 16.35 -2.33 6.29
C LEU A 67 15.09 -1.89 7.08
N GLY A 68 14.31 -2.86 7.56
CA GLY A 68 13.38 -2.68 8.69
C GLY A 68 11.92 -2.32 8.40
N CYS A 69 11.59 -1.70 7.27
CA CYS A 69 10.19 -1.39 6.91
C CYS A 69 9.65 -2.45 5.94
N ALA A 70 9.03 -3.51 6.47
CA ALA A 70 8.18 -4.37 5.64
C ALA A 70 7.26 -3.46 4.83
N SER A 71 7.21 -3.63 3.49
CA SER A 71 6.44 -2.73 2.64
C SER A 71 5.02 -2.57 3.21
N PRO A 72 4.39 -1.37 3.17
CA PRO A 72 3.04 -1.17 3.71
C PRO A 72 2.02 -2.22 3.20
N LEU A 73 2.30 -2.83 2.06
CA LEU A 73 1.57 -3.96 1.49
C LEU A 73 1.72 -5.27 2.30
N ILE A 74 2.96 -5.63 2.68
CA ILE A 74 3.24 -6.79 3.54
C ILE A 74 2.54 -6.61 4.88
N GLN A 75 2.54 -5.40 5.45
CA GLN A 75 1.86 -5.14 6.72
C GLN A 75 0.35 -5.42 6.64
N ARG A 76 -0.31 -5.09 5.54
CA ARG A 76 -1.76 -5.31 5.36
C ARG A 76 -2.10 -6.76 5.10
N ALA A 77 -1.29 -7.49 4.33
CA ALA A 77 -1.44 -8.94 4.18
C ALA A 77 -1.26 -9.67 5.53
N ARG A 78 -0.37 -9.17 6.41
CA ARG A 78 -0.19 -9.70 7.77
C ARG A 78 -1.46 -9.54 8.61
N ILE A 79 -2.19 -8.42 8.51
CA ILE A 79 -3.45 -8.21 9.24
C ILE A 79 -4.46 -9.31 8.88
N ILE A 80 -4.66 -9.57 7.58
CA ILE A 80 -5.58 -10.63 7.11
C ILE A 80 -5.18 -11.98 7.73
N LYS A 81 -3.88 -12.31 7.71
CA LYS A 81 -3.38 -13.58 8.28
C LYS A 81 -3.57 -13.67 9.80
N ILE A 82 -3.33 -12.60 10.54
CA ILE A 82 -3.51 -12.55 11.99
C ILE A 82 -4.98 -12.78 12.36
N VAL A 83 -5.90 -12.05 11.71
CA VAL A 83 -7.35 -12.20 11.94
C VAL A 83 -7.81 -13.62 11.63
N THR A 84 -7.34 -14.20 10.53
CA THR A 84 -7.64 -15.60 10.19
C THR A 84 -7.12 -16.57 11.25
N PHE A 85 -5.86 -16.45 11.66
CA PHE A 85 -5.27 -17.34 12.66
C PHE A 85 -6.03 -17.28 13.99
N MET A 86 -6.34 -16.07 14.47
CA MET A 86 -7.09 -15.88 15.71
C MET A 86 -8.49 -16.50 15.63
N THR A 87 -9.20 -16.27 14.52
CA THR A 87 -10.55 -16.84 14.33
C THR A 87 -10.51 -18.37 14.25
N VAL A 88 -9.50 -18.95 13.59
CA VAL A 88 -9.29 -20.40 13.54
C VAL A 88 -9.04 -20.94 14.94
N HIS A 89 -8.15 -20.31 15.72
CA HIS A 89 -7.84 -20.75 17.08
C HIS A 89 -9.07 -20.75 17.99
N CYS A 90 -9.86 -19.67 17.98
CA CYS A 90 -11.12 -19.61 18.71
C CYS A 90 -12.11 -20.68 18.22
N SER A 91 -12.24 -20.86 16.91
CA SER A 91 -13.11 -21.90 16.33
C SER A 91 -12.72 -23.30 16.81
N SER A 92 -11.42 -23.64 16.78
CA SER A 92 -10.92 -24.95 17.20
C SER A 92 -11.07 -25.22 18.69
N MET A 93 -11.06 -24.18 19.53
CA MET A 93 -11.27 -24.30 20.97
C MET A 93 -12.72 -24.66 21.32
N TRP A 94 -13.69 -23.99 20.68
CA TRP A 94 -15.11 -24.11 21.05
C TRP A 94 -15.89 -25.09 20.18
N TRP A 95 -15.44 -25.29 18.94
CA TRP A 95 -16.05 -26.16 17.94
C TRP A 95 -14.96 -26.95 17.18
N PRO A 96 -14.35 -27.94 17.83
CA PRO A 96 -13.25 -28.70 17.25
C PRO A 96 -13.67 -29.42 15.95
N PRO A 97 -12.92 -29.27 14.84
CA PRO A 97 -13.28 -29.82 13.55
C PRO A 97 -13.16 -31.36 13.48
N ASP A 98 -12.35 -31.98 14.35
CA ASP A 98 -12.18 -33.43 14.42
C ASP A 98 -13.35 -34.15 15.12
N LYS A 99 -14.16 -33.40 15.89
CA LYS A 99 -15.30 -33.96 16.65
C LYS A 99 -16.66 -33.71 15.99
N SER A 100 -16.73 -32.79 15.03
CA SER A 100 -18.01 -32.35 14.47
C SER A 100 -17.88 -32.00 12.99
N LEU A 101 -18.70 -32.65 12.16
CA LEU A 101 -18.79 -32.34 10.73
C LEU A 101 -19.15 -30.87 10.49
N ALA A 102 -20.08 -30.31 11.28
CA ALA A 102 -20.44 -28.91 11.19
C ALA A 102 -19.25 -27.98 11.52
N GLY A 103 -18.40 -28.37 12.47
CA GLY A 103 -17.18 -27.64 12.80
C GLY A 103 -16.15 -27.70 11.67
N PHE A 104 -15.98 -28.87 11.07
CA PHE A 104 -15.14 -29.04 9.89
C PHE A 104 -15.61 -28.20 8.70
N LEU A 105 -16.91 -28.23 8.38
CA LEU A 105 -17.50 -27.45 7.30
C LEU A 105 -17.37 -25.94 7.57
N HIS A 106 -17.66 -25.49 8.79
CA HIS A 106 -17.49 -24.10 9.21
C HIS A 106 -16.04 -23.62 9.00
N LEU A 107 -15.06 -24.41 9.47
CA LEU A 107 -13.65 -24.09 9.32
C LEU A 107 -13.23 -24.07 7.84
N SER A 108 -13.70 -25.05 7.05
CA SER A 108 -13.40 -25.15 5.62
C SER A 108 -13.94 -23.95 4.84
N VAL A 109 -15.17 -23.53 5.12
CA VAL A 109 -15.77 -22.32 4.53
C VAL A 109 -15.00 -21.08 4.93
N PHE A 110 -14.70 -20.90 6.22
CA PHE A 110 -13.95 -19.75 6.70
C PHE A 110 -12.55 -19.65 6.08
N LEU A 111 -11.81 -20.76 6.01
CA LEU A 111 -10.50 -20.81 5.37
C LEU A 111 -10.59 -20.50 3.87
N SER A 112 -11.65 -20.97 3.19
CA SER A 112 -11.89 -20.67 1.78
C SER A 112 -12.17 -19.19 1.55
N LEU A 113 -13.04 -18.57 2.35
CA LEU A 113 -13.33 -17.13 2.29
C LEU A 113 -12.07 -16.29 2.57
N SER A 114 -11.27 -16.68 3.56
CA SER A 114 -10.00 -16.02 3.87
C SER A 114 -8.98 -16.17 2.72
N GLY A 115 -8.87 -17.37 2.14
CA GLY A 115 -8.02 -17.65 0.99
C GLY A 115 -8.40 -16.82 -0.24
N LEU A 116 -9.69 -16.74 -0.55
CA LEU A 116 -10.23 -15.91 -1.64
C LEU A 116 -9.99 -14.42 -1.39
N THR A 117 -10.20 -13.94 -0.16
CA THR A 117 -9.90 -12.56 0.23
C THR A 117 -8.44 -12.22 -0.06
N LEU A 118 -7.51 -13.10 0.35
CA LEU A 118 -6.08 -12.91 0.10
C LEU A 118 -5.74 -12.98 -1.39
N TYR A 119 -6.29 -13.94 -2.12
CA TYR A 119 -6.09 -14.09 -3.56
C TYR A 119 -6.51 -12.83 -4.32
N HIS A 120 -7.71 -12.31 -4.04
CA HIS A 120 -8.22 -11.10 -4.69
C HIS A 120 -7.42 -9.86 -4.28
N PHE A 121 -7.04 -9.74 -3.00
CA PHE A 121 -6.16 -8.67 -2.53
C PHE A 121 -4.81 -8.65 -3.26
N MET A 122 -4.17 -9.82 -3.40
CA MET A 122 -2.89 -9.94 -4.11
C MET A 122 -3.04 -9.59 -5.60
N ASN A 123 -4.07 -10.08 -6.27
CA ASN A 123 -4.31 -9.72 -7.67
C ASN A 123 -4.62 -8.23 -7.85
N ALA A 124 -5.36 -7.62 -6.93
CA ALA A 124 -5.64 -6.19 -6.98
C ALA A 124 -4.36 -5.34 -6.90
N ILE A 125 -3.35 -5.82 -6.18
CA ILE A 125 -2.03 -5.20 -6.07
C ILE A 125 -1.19 -5.46 -7.32
N TYR A 126 -0.99 -6.73 -7.68
CA TYR A 126 0.01 -7.14 -8.67
C TYR A 126 -0.42 -6.92 -10.11
N LEU A 127 -1.70 -7.13 -10.44
CA LEU A 127 -2.19 -6.89 -11.81
C LEU A 127 -2.20 -5.39 -12.14
N GLY A 128 -2.46 -4.57 -11.12
CA GLY A 128 -2.53 -3.12 -11.22
C GLY A 128 -3.76 -2.62 -12.00
N PRO A 129 -3.95 -1.29 -12.06
CA PRO A 129 -5.15 -0.68 -12.61
C PRO A 129 -5.23 -0.72 -14.14
N GLY A 130 -4.09 -0.88 -14.82
CA GLY A 130 -3.96 -0.65 -16.25
C GLY A 130 -3.69 0.82 -16.55
N TYR A 131 -2.46 1.12 -16.96
CA TYR A 131 -2.01 2.46 -17.29
C TYR A 131 -1.97 2.66 -18.80
N LEU A 132 -2.21 3.90 -19.25
CA LEU A 132 -1.87 4.31 -20.62
C LEU A 132 -0.36 4.53 -20.73
N PRO A 133 0.26 4.22 -21.88
CA PRO A 133 1.64 4.61 -22.12
C PRO A 133 1.77 6.15 -22.16
N PRO A 134 2.93 6.72 -21.76
CA PRO A 134 3.20 8.13 -21.99
C PRO A 134 3.09 8.48 -23.47
N GLY A 135 2.56 9.66 -23.81
CA GLY A 135 2.36 10.02 -25.20
C GLY A 135 1.24 9.26 -25.92
N TRP A 136 0.37 8.54 -25.19
CA TRP A 136 -0.72 7.81 -25.83
C TRP A 136 -1.59 8.75 -26.68
N ALA A 137 -1.90 8.30 -27.89
CA ALA A 137 -2.84 8.94 -28.80
C ALA A 137 -3.74 7.85 -29.41
N PRO A 138 -4.99 8.19 -29.78
CA PRO A 138 -5.83 7.27 -30.54
C PRO A 138 -5.21 6.97 -31.91
N GLU A 139 -5.47 5.79 -32.44
CA GLU A 139 -4.98 5.38 -33.77
C GLU A 139 -5.58 6.25 -34.89
N ASN A 140 -6.86 6.61 -34.76
CA ASN A 140 -7.52 7.54 -35.66
C ASN A 140 -7.47 8.96 -35.07
N ALA A 141 -6.81 9.87 -35.79
CA ALA A 141 -6.68 11.26 -35.38
C ALA A 141 -8.04 11.98 -35.28
N ASP A 142 -9.04 11.60 -36.08
CA ASP A 142 -10.37 12.23 -36.04
C ASP A 142 -11.10 12.09 -34.70
N HIS A 143 -10.66 11.19 -33.82
CA HIS A 143 -11.21 11.05 -32.48
C HIS A 143 -10.52 11.95 -31.44
N THR A 144 -9.46 12.69 -31.78
CA THR A 144 -8.73 13.52 -30.80
C THR A 144 -9.51 14.75 -30.35
N ASP A 145 -10.39 15.30 -31.19
CA ASP A 145 -11.08 16.58 -30.93
C ASP A 145 -11.97 16.56 -29.68
N SER A 146 -12.39 15.35 -29.27
CA SER A 146 -13.22 15.14 -28.07
C SER A 146 -12.44 14.61 -26.86
N LEU A 147 -11.15 14.30 -27.02
CA LEU A 147 -10.35 13.70 -25.96
C LEU A 147 -9.60 14.76 -25.16
N GLN A 148 -9.63 14.59 -23.85
CA GLN A 148 -8.85 15.42 -22.95
C GLN A 148 -7.37 15.09 -23.07
N PHE A 149 -6.51 16.11 -23.10
CA PHE A 149 -5.06 15.92 -23.05
C PHE A 149 -4.56 15.89 -21.59
N CYS A 150 -3.50 15.13 -21.32
CA CYS A 150 -2.81 15.11 -20.04
C CYS A 150 -1.42 15.73 -20.20
N ASN A 151 -1.24 16.94 -19.68
CA ASN A 151 0.04 17.66 -19.73
C ASN A 151 1.18 16.89 -19.03
N THR A 152 0.90 16.21 -17.91
CA THR A 152 1.95 15.47 -17.18
C THR A 152 2.43 14.22 -17.92
N CYS A 153 1.54 13.51 -18.61
CA CYS A 153 1.89 12.30 -19.37
C CYS A 153 2.16 12.59 -20.86
N GLN A 154 2.03 13.86 -21.28
CA GLN A 154 2.23 14.33 -22.65
C GLN A 154 1.43 13.54 -23.69
N GLY A 155 0.20 13.13 -23.37
CA GLY A 155 -0.65 12.32 -24.24
C GLY A 155 -2.14 12.53 -23.99
N TYR A 156 -2.97 12.06 -24.92
CA TYR A 156 -4.41 12.07 -24.79
C TYR A 156 -4.88 11.06 -23.74
N LYS A 157 -6.03 11.33 -23.13
CA LYS A 157 -6.70 10.44 -22.20
C LYS A 157 -7.74 9.64 -22.96
N ALA A 158 -7.57 8.32 -23.00
CA ALA A 158 -8.63 7.43 -23.48
C ALA A 158 -9.92 7.64 -22.65
N PRO A 159 -11.11 7.31 -23.17
CA PRO A 159 -12.37 7.53 -22.46
C PRO A 159 -12.38 6.99 -21.02
N ARG A 160 -12.84 7.82 -20.06
CA ARG A 160 -12.84 7.56 -18.61
C ARG A 160 -11.47 7.33 -17.97
N THR A 161 -10.40 7.82 -18.60
CA THR A 161 -9.06 7.81 -18.00
C THR A 161 -8.87 9.06 -17.17
N HIS A 162 -8.34 8.88 -15.96
CA HIS A 162 -7.95 10.00 -15.09
C HIS A 162 -6.47 9.88 -14.72
N HIS A 163 -5.84 11.04 -14.53
CA HIS A 163 -4.46 11.10 -14.07
C HIS A 163 -4.44 11.01 -12.55
N CYS A 164 -3.62 10.09 -12.01
CA CYS A 164 -3.28 10.05 -10.59
C CYS A 164 -1.78 10.26 -10.43
N ARG A 165 -0.98 9.18 -10.51
CA ARG A 165 0.48 9.22 -10.68
C ARG A 165 0.90 9.00 -12.14
N LYS A 166 0.06 8.27 -12.87
CA LYS A 166 0.07 8.00 -14.31
C LYS A 166 -1.38 8.02 -14.78
N CYS A 167 -1.62 8.15 -16.07
CA CYS A 167 -2.97 8.02 -16.63
C CYS A 167 -3.48 6.58 -16.45
N VAL A 168 -4.56 6.43 -15.68
CA VAL A 168 -5.18 5.15 -15.34
C VAL A 168 -6.45 4.96 -16.16
N MET A 169 -6.54 3.84 -16.89
CA MET A 169 -7.71 3.50 -17.69
C MET A 169 -8.89 3.15 -16.79
N LYS A 170 -10.09 3.68 -17.11
CA LYS A 170 -11.31 3.48 -16.30
C LYS A 170 -11.01 3.66 -14.80
N MET A 171 -10.34 4.76 -14.46
CA MET A 171 -9.94 5.01 -13.08
C MET A 171 -11.19 5.16 -12.22
N ASP A 172 -11.23 4.41 -11.12
CA ASP A 172 -12.24 4.57 -10.09
C ASP A 172 -11.67 5.49 -9.00
N HIS A 173 -10.68 5.01 -8.23
CA HIS A 173 -10.02 5.81 -7.20
C HIS A 173 -8.58 5.36 -6.94
N HIS A 174 -7.82 6.20 -6.22
CA HIS A 174 -6.57 5.79 -5.61
C HIS A 174 -6.84 5.16 -4.24
N CYS A 175 -6.49 3.90 -4.06
CA CYS A 175 -6.77 3.18 -2.82
C CYS A 175 -5.48 3.05 -1.98
N PRO A 176 -5.40 3.73 -0.83
CA PRO A 176 -4.24 3.61 0.05
C PRO A 176 -4.01 2.18 0.49
N TRP A 177 -5.06 1.38 0.72
CA TRP A 177 -5.01 -0.01 1.22
C TRP A 177 -4.30 -1.00 0.29
N ILE A 178 -4.44 -0.86 -1.02
CA ILE A 178 -3.66 -1.66 -1.98
C ILE A 178 -2.43 -0.91 -2.50
N ASN A 179 -2.18 0.31 -1.99
CA ASN A 179 -1.14 1.24 -2.44
C ASN A 179 -1.09 1.37 -3.98
N ASN A 180 -2.26 1.32 -4.59
CA ASN A 180 -2.41 1.28 -6.04
C ASN A 180 -3.73 1.94 -6.43
N CYS A 181 -3.86 2.36 -7.69
CA CYS A 181 -5.16 2.77 -8.19
C CYS A 181 -6.03 1.54 -8.44
N VAL A 182 -7.34 1.74 -8.34
CA VAL A 182 -8.34 0.83 -8.85
C VAL A 182 -8.75 1.35 -10.22
N GLY A 183 -8.63 0.51 -11.23
CA GLY A 183 -8.88 0.85 -12.62
C GLY A 183 -9.29 -0.36 -13.44
N HIS A 184 -9.30 -0.20 -14.75
CA HIS A 184 -9.83 -1.18 -15.70
C HIS A 184 -9.40 -2.64 -15.43
N LYS A 185 -8.10 -2.89 -15.21
CA LYS A 185 -7.56 -4.25 -15.10
C LYS A 185 -7.81 -4.90 -13.74
N ASN A 186 -7.76 -4.15 -12.64
CA ASN A 186 -7.89 -4.74 -11.29
C ASN A 186 -9.26 -4.51 -10.63
N HIS A 187 -10.20 -3.81 -11.28
CA HIS A 187 -11.51 -3.49 -10.69
C HIS A 187 -12.26 -4.72 -10.18
N ALA A 188 -12.30 -5.81 -10.97
CA ALA A 188 -12.97 -7.05 -10.57
C ALA A 188 -12.29 -7.72 -9.36
N HIS A 189 -10.95 -7.70 -9.30
CA HIS A 189 -10.23 -8.22 -8.16
C HIS A 189 -10.44 -7.38 -6.90
N PHE A 190 -10.50 -6.05 -7.03
CA PHE A 190 -10.80 -5.17 -5.92
C PHE A 190 -12.23 -5.40 -5.38
N ALA A 191 -13.22 -5.51 -6.26
CA ALA A 191 -14.59 -5.82 -5.86
C ALA A 191 -14.70 -7.21 -5.19
N GLY A 192 -14.04 -8.23 -5.74
CA GLY A 192 -13.97 -9.56 -5.14
C GLY A 192 -13.32 -9.55 -3.76
N PHE A 193 -12.23 -8.78 -3.59
CA PHE A 193 -11.59 -8.58 -2.29
C PHE A 193 -12.58 -8.04 -1.25
N LEU A 194 -13.32 -6.99 -1.58
CA LEU A 194 -14.31 -6.41 -0.67
C LEU A 194 -15.43 -7.40 -0.33
N PHE A 195 -15.95 -8.10 -1.33
CA PHE A 195 -17.03 -9.07 -1.14
C PHE A 195 -16.61 -10.21 -0.19
N PHE A 196 -15.51 -10.89 -0.48
CA PHE A 196 -15.04 -12.00 0.35
C PHE A 196 -14.56 -11.54 1.73
N ALA A 197 -13.98 -10.33 1.84
CA ALA A 197 -13.62 -9.75 3.13
C ALA A 197 -14.86 -9.54 4.00
N VAL A 198 -15.94 -8.96 3.46
CA VAL A 198 -17.19 -8.75 4.20
C VAL A 198 -17.79 -10.09 4.63
N CYS A 199 -17.92 -11.06 3.74
CA CYS A 199 -18.44 -12.39 4.09
C CYS A 199 -17.59 -13.08 5.18
N GLY A 200 -16.26 -13.02 5.05
CA GLY A 200 -15.33 -13.58 6.04
C GLY A 200 -15.42 -12.87 7.40
N CYS A 201 -15.55 -11.55 7.41
CA CYS A 201 -15.68 -10.77 8.64
C CYS A 201 -17.01 -11.03 9.36
N LEU A 202 -18.10 -11.20 8.62
CA LEU A 202 -19.40 -11.58 9.19
C LEU A 202 -19.31 -12.96 9.86
N LEU A 203 -18.75 -13.95 9.17
CA LEU A 203 -18.58 -15.29 9.73
C LEU A 203 -17.66 -15.30 10.96
N ALA A 204 -16.54 -14.55 10.91
CA ALA A 204 -15.65 -14.38 12.06
C ALA A 204 -16.36 -13.71 13.24
N SER A 205 -17.11 -12.63 13.00
CA SER A 205 -17.82 -11.89 14.05
C SER A 205 -18.85 -12.75 14.76
N LEU A 206 -19.62 -13.55 14.01
CA LEU A 206 -20.58 -14.51 14.57
C LEU A 206 -19.87 -15.56 15.43
N THR A 207 -18.79 -16.14 14.91
CA THR A 207 -17.99 -17.16 15.62
C THR A 207 -17.41 -16.62 16.93
N LEU A 208 -16.81 -15.43 16.88
CA LEU A 208 -16.20 -14.78 18.04
C LEU A 208 -17.26 -14.36 19.06
N SER A 209 -18.42 -13.86 18.61
CA SER A 209 -19.53 -13.50 19.51
C SER A 209 -20.08 -14.72 20.24
N CYS A 210 -20.30 -15.83 19.53
CA CYS A 210 -20.72 -17.10 20.13
C CYS A 210 -19.67 -17.64 21.11
N SER A 211 -18.39 -17.54 20.74
CA SER A 211 -17.26 -17.95 21.59
C SER A 211 -17.21 -17.14 22.89
N LEU A 212 -17.35 -15.81 22.79
CA LEU A 212 -17.38 -14.90 23.93
C LEU A 212 -18.59 -15.16 24.83
N TYR A 213 -19.78 -15.28 24.25
CA TYR A 213 -21.00 -15.60 25.01
C TYR A 213 -20.84 -16.88 25.83
N ARG A 214 -20.31 -17.95 25.22
CA ARG A 214 -20.07 -19.22 25.93
C ARG A 214 -18.98 -19.11 27.00
N ALA A 215 -17.95 -18.31 26.77
CA ALA A 215 -16.89 -18.08 27.75
C ALA A 215 -17.41 -17.32 28.99
N LEU A 216 -18.35 -16.39 28.81
CA LEU A 216 -18.93 -15.59 29.90
C LEU A 216 -20.02 -16.33 30.69
N ASN A 217 -20.70 -17.30 30.08
CA ASN A 217 -21.80 -18.05 30.71
C ASN A 217 -21.39 -19.47 31.15
N ARG A 218 -20.09 -19.72 31.30
CA ARG A 218 -19.53 -20.93 31.90
C ARG A 218 -19.03 -20.62 33.31
#